data_AF-S5GDK5-F1
#
_entry.id   AF-S5GDK5-F1
#
_cell.length_a   1.000
_cell.length_b   1.000
_cell.length_c   1.000
_cell.angle_alpha   90.00
_cell.angle_beta   90.00
_cell.angle_gamma   90.00
#
_symmetry.space_group_name_H-M   'P 1'
#
loop_
_entity.id
_entity.type
_entity.pdbx_description
1 polymer ?
#
loop_
_entity_poly.entity_id
_entity_poly.type
_entity_poly.pdbx_seq_one_letter_code
_entity_poly.pdbx_strand_id
1 'polypeptide(L)'
;AEQFCSDMYHAGTTSHLSGILAGLPEDVELSDLALPTTGMQYRAPWGGHGSGFYLGDPNMMIAMMGPVITEYWTKGPAAEKAIERLGAADRGDPMIFQHMTVFPTCSFLPGVNTVRTWHPRGPNEIEVWSFTIVDADAPDEIKEEFRKQTLRTFSAGGV
;
A
#
# COMPACT_ATOMS: atom_id res chain seq x y z
N ALA A 1 13.16 -4.34 -6.20
CA ALA A 1 12.51 -3.53 -7.25
C ALA A 1 11.37 -4.28 -7.93
N GLU A 2 11.60 -5.47 -8.48
CA GLU A 2 10.58 -6.28 -9.20
C GLU A 2 9.32 -6.55 -8.36
N GLN A 3 9.47 -6.97 -7.10
CA GLN A 3 8.33 -7.28 -6.23
C GLN A 3 7.34 -6.10 -6.11
N PHE A 4 7.84 -4.88 -5.88
CA PHE A 4 7.00 -3.68 -5.83
C PHE A 4 6.45 -3.26 -7.22
N CYS A 5 7.04 -3.76 -8.30
CA CYS A 5 6.62 -3.48 -9.67
C CYS A 5 5.37 -4.29 -10.05
N SER A 6 5.34 -5.58 -9.70
CA SER A 6 4.37 -6.53 -10.29
C SER A 6 3.85 -7.61 -9.35
N ASP A 7 4.37 -7.74 -8.12
CA ASP A 7 4.14 -8.92 -7.31
C ASP A 7 3.11 -8.65 -6.20
N MET A 8 1.84 -8.46 -6.57
CA MET A 8 0.75 -8.61 -5.58
C MET A 8 0.57 -10.08 -5.16
N TYR A 9 1.08 -11.00 -5.97
CA TYR A 9 0.88 -12.44 -5.81
C TYR A 9 1.46 -12.97 -4.49
N HIS A 10 2.67 -12.56 -4.10
CA HIS A 10 3.26 -12.97 -2.82
C HIS A 10 2.41 -12.53 -1.61
N ALA A 11 1.79 -11.33 -1.69
CA ALA A 11 0.96 -10.78 -0.62
C ALA A 11 -0.41 -11.46 -0.54
N GLY A 12 -1.02 -11.75 -1.69
CA GLY A 12 -2.30 -12.47 -1.78
C GLY A 12 -2.20 -13.97 -1.54
N THR A 13 -1.01 -14.50 -1.20
CA THR A 13 -0.78 -15.92 -0.96
C THR A 13 -0.23 -16.18 0.43
N THR A 14 1.08 -16.39 0.58
CA THR A 14 1.63 -16.93 1.84
C THR A 14 2.62 -16.01 2.53
N SER A 15 3.20 -15.03 1.83
CA SER A 15 4.32 -14.25 2.37
C SER A 15 3.96 -13.40 3.57
N HIS A 16 2.70 -12.94 3.65
CA HIS A 16 2.26 -11.97 4.67
C HIS A 16 1.10 -12.46 5.55
N LEU A 17 0.86 -13.78 5.62
CA LEU A 17 -0.23 -14.31 6.47
C LEU A 17 -0.08 -13.88 7.94
N SER A 18 1.15 -13.87 8.46
CA SER A 18 1.43 -13.40 9.83
C SER A 18 1.28 -11.88 9.98
N GLY A 19 1.66 -11.10 8.97
CA GLY A 19 1.51 -9.64 8.99
C GLY A 19 0.04 -9.23 8.95
N ILE A 20 -0.77 -9.94 8.16
CA ILE A 20 -2.24 -9.78 8.14
C ILE A 20 -2.83 -10.13 9.51
N LEU A 21 -2.48 -11.30 10.06
CA LEU A 21 -2.93 -11.72 11.40
C LEU A 21 -2.59 -10.69 12.49
N ALA A 22 -1.39 -10.11 12.45
CA ALA A 22 -0.97 -9.08 13.41
C ALA A 22 -1.72 -7.75 13.27
N GLY A 23 -2.44 -7.54 12.17
CA GLY A 23 -3.27 -6.37 11.91
C GLY A 23 -4.77 -6.57 12.15
N LEU A 24 -5.20 -7.81 12.39
CA LEU A 24 -6.59 -8.12 12.68
C LEU A 24 -6.93 -7.84 14.16
N PRO A 25 -8.18 -7.50 14.47
CA PRO A 25 -8.69 -7.52 15.84
C PRO A 25 -8.50 -8.90 16.50
N GLU A 26 -8.38 -8.95 17.83
CA GLU A 26 -8.14 -10.20 18.57
C GLU A 26 -9.23 -11.28 18.35
N ASP A 27 -10.44 -10.87 17.95
CA ASP A 27 -11.60 -11.73 17.72
C ASP A 27 -11.83 -12.09 16.25
N VAL A 28 -10.92 -11.71 15.34
CA VAL A 28 -11.03 -12.00 13.90
C VAL A 28 -9.94 -12.97 13.47
N GLU A 29 -10.34 -14.14 12.99
CA GLU A 29 -9.43 -15.13 12.44
C GLU A 29 -9.10 -14.84 10.98
N LEU A 30 -7.95 -15.32 10.51
CA LEU A 30 -7.54 -15.18 9.10
C LEU A 30 -8.52 -15.86 8.15
N SER A 31 -9.17 -16.96 8.58
CA SER A 31 -10.20 -17.64 7.80
C SER A 31 -11.44 -16.79 7.55
N ASP A 32 -11.66 -15.77 8.38
CA ASP A 32 -12.81 -14.87 8.30
C ASP A 32 -12.51 -13.66 7.41
N LEU A 33 -11.23 -13.46 7.03
CA LEU A 33 -10.82 -12.40 6.12
C LEU A 33 -10.87 -12.90 4.67
N ALA A 34 -11.91 -12.49 3.93
CA ALA A 34 -11.91 -12.61 2.49
C ALA A 34 -10.88 -11.64 1.90
N LEU A 35 -9.71 -12.17 1.49
CA LEU A 35 -8.72 -11.39 0.77
C LEU A 35 -9.30 -10.91 -0.57
N PRO A 36 -9.04 -9.65 -0.97
CA PRO A 36 -9.48 -9.14 -2.26
C PRO A 36 -8.95 -10.03 -3.41
N THR A 37 -9.84 -10.40 -4.32
CA THR A 37 -9.50 -11.20 -5.51
C THR A 37 -9.63 -10.41 -6.82
N THR A 38 -10.29 -9.27 -6.79
CA THR A 38 -10.47 -8.38 -7.94
C THR A 38 -9.44 -7.25 -7.88
N GLY A 39 -8.68 -7.09 -8.98
CA GLY A 39 -7.65 -6.07 -9.08
C GLY A 39 -7.19 -5.86 -10.51
N MET A 40 -6.29 -4.89 -10.70
CA MET A 40 -5.66 -4.60 -11.99
C MET A 40 -4.15 -4.47 -11.82
N GLN A 41 -3.43 -4.71 -12.92
CA GLN A 41 -1.99 -4.51 -13.01
C GLN A 41 -1.64 -3.73 -14.27
N TYR A 42 -0.85 -2.66 -14.07
CA TYR A 42 -0.33 -1.79 -15.09
C TYR A 42 1.12 -2.13 -15.40
N ARG A 43 1.41 -2.19 -16.69
CA ARG A 43 2.76 -2.18 -17.24
C ARG A 43 2.92 -0.93 -18.09
N ALA A 44 3.99 -0.19 -17.86
CA ALA A 44 4.31 0.96 -18.71
C ALA A 44 4.61 0.54 -20.15
N PRO A 45 4.12 1.28 -21.18
CA PRO A 45 4.43 1.00 -22.58
C PRO A 45 5.93 0.95 -22.87
N TRP A 46 6.71 1.71 -22.09
CA TRP A 46 8.16 1.77 -22.15
C TRP A 46 8.74 2.04 -20.76
N GLY A 47 10.02 1.70 -20.53
CA GLY A 47 10.77 2.11 -19.34
C GLY A 47 10.71 1.15 -18.13
N GLY A 48 9.91 0.08 -18.19
CA GLY A 48 9.91 -0.97 -17.17
C GLY A 48 9.22 -0.62 -15.85
N HIS A 49 8.43 0.46 -15.81
CA HIS A 49 7.60 0.79 -14.66
C HIS A 49 6.36 -0.11 -14.58
N GLY A 50 5.87 -0.32 -13.37
CA GLY A 50 4.70 -1.15 -13.14
C GLY A 50 4.02 -0.84 -11.83
N SER A 51 2.74 -1.14 -11.76
CA SER A 51 1.93 -0.98 -10.56
C SER A 51 0.76 -1.96 -10.56
N GLY A 52 0.40 -2.49 -9.39
CA GLY A 52 -0.80 -3.31 -9.21
C GLY A 52 -1.59 -2.86 -7.99
N PHE A 53 -2.90 -3.12 -7.99
CA PHE A 53 -3.82 -2.69 -6.94
C PHE A 53 -5.08 -3.55 -6.95
N TYR A 54 -5.73 -3.63 -5.80
CA TYR A 54 -7.08 -4.18 -5.67
C TYR A 54 -8.14 -3.14 -6.00
N LEU A 55 -9.36 -3.59 -6.30
CA LEU A 55 -10.51 -2.76 -6.61
C LEU A 55 -11.59 -2.92 -5.55
N GLY A 56 -11.99 -1.81 -4.92
CA GLY A 56 -13.19 -1.71 -4.09
C GLY A 56 -13.11 -2.30 -2.69
N ASP A 57 -12.49 -3.46 -2.53
CA ASP A 57 -12.41 -4.18 -1.25
C ASP A 57 -11.32 -3.59 -0.31
N PRO A 58 -11.69 -3.02 0.84
CA PRO A 58 -10.76 -2.38 1.76
C PRO A 58 -10.00 -3.35 2.68
N ASN A 59 -10.32 -4.66 2.68
CA ASN A 59 -9.87 -5.59 3.72
C ASN A 59 -8.35 -5.63 3.91
N MET A 60 -7.58 -5.65 2.80
CA MET A 60 -6.11 -5.61 2.87
C MET A 60 -5.58 -4.28 3.43
N MET A 61 -6.24 -3.17 3.12
CA MET A 61 -5.86 -1.87 3.65
C MET A 61 -6.20 -1.76 5.14
N ILE A 62 -7.32 -2.31 5.58
CA ILE A 62 -7.71 -2.35 6.99
C ILE A 62 -6.70 -3.18 7.80
N ALA A 63 -6.34 -4.38 7.33
CA ALA A 63 -5.38 -5.23 8.04
C ALA A 63 -4.00 -4.55 8.18
N MET A 64 -3.54 -3.88 7.13
CA MET A 64 -2.18 -3.31 7.12
C MET A 64 -2.11 -1.90 7.73
N MET A 65 -3.11 -1.04 7.47
CA MET A 65 -3.09 0.37 7.84
C MET A 65 -4.16 0.76 8.86
N GLY A 66 -5.02 -0.17 9.28
CA GLY A 66 -6.07 0.09 10.25
C GLY A 66 -7.26 0.86 9.67
N PRO A 67 -8.36 0.95 10.44
CA PRO A 67 -9.61 1.56 9.98
C PRO A 67 -9.51 3.08 9.81
N VAL A 68 -8.70 3.78 10.63
CA VAL A 68 -8.57 5.25 10.59
C VAL A 68 -7.98 5.73 9.26
N ILE A 69 -6.87 5.14 8.82
CA ILE A 69 -6.26 5.48 7.53
C ILE A 69 -7.13 5.02 6.37
N THR A 70 -7.74 3.83 6.48
CA THR A 70 -8.66 3.33 5.45
C THR A 70 -9.84 4.28 5.25
N GLU A 71 -10.43 4.79 6.34
CA GLU A 71 -11.53 5.76 6.26
C GLU A 71 -11.07 7.08 5.65
N TYR A 72 -9.94 7.64 6.10
CA TYR A 72 -9.36 8.84 5.50
C TYR A 72 -9.13 8.70 3.98
N TRP A 73 -8.67 7.53 3.54
CA TRP A 73 -8.37 7.25 2.14
C TRP A 73 -9.62 7.05 1.28
N THR A 74 -10.70 6.55 1.85
CA THR A 74 -11.88 6.08 1.09
C THR A 74 -13.13 6.91 1.28
N LYS A 75 -13.21 7.74 2.32
CA LYS A 75 -14.41 8.49 2.71
C LYS A 75 -14.10 9.92 3.13
N GLY A 76 -15.15 10.74 3.10
CA GLY A 76 -15.12 12.12 3.59
C GLY A 76 -14.39 13.10 2.66
N PRO A 77 -14.20 14.35 3.12
CA PRO A 77 -13.77 15.45 2.26
C PRO A 77 -12.38 15.26 1.61
N ALA A 78 -11.47 14.57 2.30
CA ALA A 78 -10.13 14.29 1.76
C ALA A 78 -10.19 13.30 0.59
N ALA A 79 -10.96 12.21 0.74
CA ALA A 79 -11.19 11.25 -0.33
C ALA A 79 -11.96 11.87 -1.50
N GLU A 80 -12.99 12.69 -1.22
CA GLU A 80 -13.75 13.42 -2.26
C GLU A 80 -12.83 14.35 -3.08
N LYS A 81 -11.96 15.11 -2.40
CA LYS A 81 -10.96 15.98 -3.04
C LYS A 81 -9.96 15.16 -3.87
N ALA A 82 -9.54 13.99 -3.40
CA ALA A 82 -8.67 13.09 -4.15
C ALA A 82 -9.38 12.54 -5.41
N ILE A 83 -10.64 12.11 -5.29
CA ILE A 83 -11.46 11.61 -6.40
C ILE A 83 -11.62 12.67 -7.49
N GLU A 84 -11.91 13.92 -7.09
CA GLU A 84 -12.02 15.04 -8.02
C GLU A 84 -10.70 15.28 -8.76
N ARG A 85 -9.58 15.39 -8.03
CA ARG A 85 -8.26 15.69 -8.62
C ARG A 85 -7.71 14.58 -9.49
N LEU A 86 -7.98 13.32 -9.14
CA LEU A 86 -7.51 12.15 -9.89
C LEU A 86 -8.42 11.83 -11.08
N GLY A 87 -9.55 12.54 -11.25
CA GLY A 87 -10.55 12.21 -12.25
C GLY A 87 -11.05 10.77 -12.07
N ALA A 88 -11.31 10.39 -10.82
CA ALA A 88 -11.63 9.02 -10.44
C ALA A 88 -13.12 8.74 -10.29
N ALA A 89 -13.97 9.77 -10.39
CA ALA A 89 -15.42 9.63 -10.21
C ALA A 89 -16.04 8.58 -11.15
N ASP A 90 -15.53 8.48 -12.38
CA ASP A 90 -16.02 7.55 -13.40
C ASP A 90 -15.17 6.27 -13.52
N ARG A 91 -14.16 6.07 -12.64
CA ARG A 91 -13.25 4.90 -12.71
C ARG A 91 -13.89 3.62 -12.15
N GLY A 92 -15.09 3.70 -11.60
CA GLY A 92 -15.74 2.59 -10.90
C GLY A 92 -15.18 2.42 -9.51
N ASP A 93 -14.74 1.20 -9.18
CA ASP A 93 -14.26 0.88 -7.84
C ASP A 93 -12.93 1.57 -7.51
N PRO A 94 -12.74 2.06 -6.27
CA PRO A 94 -11.51 2.72 -5.86
C PRO A 94 -10.31 1.78 -5.92
N MET A 95 -9.14 2.35 -6.23
CA MET A 95 -7.86 1.65 -6.17
C MET A 95 -7.43 1.50 -4.71
N ILE A 96 -7.30 0.27 -4.24
CA ILE A 96 -6.97 -0.05 -2.86
C ILE A 96 -5.67 -0.84 -2.79
N PHE A 97 -4.86 -0.54 -1.77
CA PHE A 97 -3.64 -1.27 -1.42
C PHE A 97 -2.70 -1.46 -2.62
N GLN A 98 -2.26 -0.34 -3.20
CA GLN A 98 -1.48 -0.33 -4.43
C GLN A 98 0.01 -0.56 -4.16
N HIS A 99 0.70 -1.26 -5.06
CA HIS A 99 2.16 -1.29 -5.14
C HIS A 99 2.64 -0.65 -6.45
N MET A 100 3.80 -0.01 -6.44
CA MET A 100 4.38 0.60 -7.64
C MET A 100 5.91 0.63 -7.59
N THR A 101 6.52 0.45 -8.76
CA THR A 101 7.93 0.77 -9.02
C THR A 101 8.06 1.65 -10.24
N VAL A 102 8.76 2.77 -10.08
CA VAL A 102 9.36 3.54 -11.16
C VAL A 102 10.79 3.05 -11.33
N PHE A 103 11.03 2.28 -12.39
CA PHE A 103 12.36 1.78 -12.76
C PHE A 103 13.44 2.89 -12.70
N PRO A 104 14.65 2.59 -12.17
CA PRO A 104 15.11 1.26 -11.75
C PRO A 104 14.75 0.88 -10.31
N THR A 105 14.80 1.82 -9.36
CA THR A 105 14.82 1.47 -7.94
C THR A 105 13.98 2.39 -7.05
N CYS A 106 13.07 3.20 -7.62
CA CYS A 106 12.09 3.96 -6.85
C CYS A 106 10.83 3.11 -6.67
N SER A 107 10.47 2.79 -5.43
CA SER A 107 9.28 2.00 -5.13
C SER A 107 8.47 2.63 -4.01
N PHE A 108 7.15 2.53 -4.11
CA PHE A 108 6.23 3.07 -3.12
C PHE A 108 4.89 2.34 -3.14
N LEU A 109 4.14 2.47 -2.05
CA LEU A 109 2.84 1.81 -1.87
C LEU A 109 1.74 2.87 -1.65
N PRO A 110 1.04 3.37 -2.68
CA PRO A 110 -0.05 4.33 -2.48
C PRO A 110 -1.14 3.79 -1.54
N GLY A 111 -1.54 4.60 -0.55
CA GLY A 111 -2.46 4.24 0.52
C GLY A 111 -1.75 3.77 1.80
N VAL A 112 -0.62 3.06 1.68
CA VAL A 112 0.29 2.79 2.80
C VAL A 112 1.28 3.95 3.00
N ASN A 113 1.68 4.58 1.90
CA ASN A 113 2.55 5.75 1.79
C ASN A 113 4.00 5.57 2.27
N THR A 114 4.49 4.33 2.36
CA THR A 114 5.94 4.08 2.39
C THR A 114 6.54 4.33 1.00
N VAL A 115 7.68 5.02 0.97
CA VAL A 115 8.48 5.31 -0.22
C VAL A 115 9.90 4.84 0.06
N ARG A 116 10.54 4.20 -0.92
CA ARG A 116 11.91 3.71 -0.74
C ARG A 116 12.74 3.67 -2.02
N THR A 117 14.04 3.79 -1.81
CA THR A 117 15.06 3.53 -2.83
C THR A 117 15.85 2.27 -2.47
N TRP A 118 16.04 1.39 -3.46
CA TRP A 118 16.93 0.24 -3.36
C TRP A 118 18.33 0.65 -3.85
N HIS A 119 19.28 0.88 -2.94
CA HIS A 119 20.64 1.28 -3.30
C HIS A 119 21.52 0.03 -3.50
N PRO A 120 21.98 -0.26 -4.73
CA PRO A 120 22.81 -1.45 -4.97
C PRO A 120 24.17 -1.34 -4.28
N ARG A 121 24.65 -2.45 -3.72
CA ARG A 121 25.97 -2.64 -3.11
C ARG A 121 26.64 -3.87 -3.71
N GLY A 122 26.82 -3.85 -5.03
CA GLY A 122 27.21 -5.02 -5.80
C GLY A 122 26.04 -5.96 -6.08
N PRO A 123 26.28 -7.15 -6.64
CA PRO A 123 25.22 -8.07 -7.07
C PRO A 123 24.49 -8.78 -5.92
N ASN A 124 25.08 -8.82 -4.72
CA ASN A 124 24.60 -9.65 -3.61
C ASN A 124 24.06 -8.85 -2.41
N GLU A 125 24.05 -7.51 -2.49
CA GLU A 125 23.64 -6.66 -1.38
C GLU A 125 22.94 -5.39 -1.88
N ILE A 126 21.97 -4.92 -1.09
CA ILE A 126 21.32 -3.63 -1.25
C ILE A 126 21.20 -2.94 0.11
N GLU A 127 21.23 -1.61 0.11
CA GLU A 127 20.68 -0.82 1.21
C GLU A 127 19.25 -0.40 0.86
N VAL A 128 18.39 -0.32 1.87
CA VAL A 128 17.02 0.14 1.71
C VAL A 128 16.82 1.43 2.47
N TRP A 129 16.66 2.53 1.74
CA TRP A 129 16.40 3.84 2.34
C TRP A 129 14.92 4.14 2.16
N SER A 130 14.18 4.16 3.27
CA SER A 130 12.73 4.35 3.25
C SER A 130 12.28 5.49 4.15
N PHE A 131 11.21 6.17 3.73
CA PHE A 131 10.52 7.21 4.48
C PHE A 131 9.01 7.12 4.20
N THR A 132 8.21 7.82 5.00
CA THR A 132 6.75 7.90 4.82
C THR A 132 6.37 9.29 4.36
N ILE A 133 5.43 9.37 3.42
CA ILE A 133 4.81 10.62 3.01
C ILE A 133 3.37 10.69 3.55
N VAL A 134 2.88 11.90 3.75
CA VAL A 134 1.51 12.19 4.17
C VAL A 134 1.04 13.43 3.43
N ASP A 135 -0.26 13.57 3.22
CA ASP A 135 -0.80 14.81 2.65
C ASP A 135 -0.50 15.96 3.61
N ALA A 136 -0.01 17.08 3.07
CA ALA A 136 0.46 18.19 3.90
C ALA A 136 -0.69 18.82 4.71
N ASP A 137 -1.91 18.82 4.14
CA ASP A 137 -3.14 19.31 4.74
C ASP A 137 -3.93 18.23 5.50
N ALA A 138 -3.42 17.00 5.61
CA ALA A 138 -4.03 15.99 6.47
C ALA A 138 -4.04 16.46 7.95
N PRO A 139 -5.08 16.11 8.72
CA PRO A 139 -5.10 16.33 10.15
C PRO A 139 -3.88 15.70 10.85
N ASP A 140 -3.43 16.30 11.95
CA ASP A 140 -2.21 15.85 12.64
C ASP A 140 -2.34 14.43 13.18
N GLU A 141 -3.54 14.04 13.62
CA GLU A 141 -3.88 12.68 14.04
C GLU A 141 -3.75 11.67 12.89
N ILE A 142 -4.10 12.05 11.66
CA ILE A 142 -3.95 11.19 10.48
C ILE A 142 -2.48 11.03 10.13
N LYS A 143 -1.69 12.11 10.20
CA LYS A 143 -0.24 12.06 9.97
C LYS A 143 0.46 11.16 10.98
N GLU A 144 0.08 11.27 12.26
CA GLU A 144 0.61 10.42 13.33
C GLU A 144 0.19 8.95 13.15
N GLU A 145 -1.05 8.71 12.71
CA GLU A 145 -1.51 7.35 12.43
C GLU A 145 -0.72 6.73 11.27
N PHE A 146 -0.50 7.47 10.17
CA PHE A 146 0.38 7.02 9.08
C PHE A 146 1.78 6.67 9.60
N ARG A 147 2.38 7.52 10.44
CA ARG A 147 3.70 7.26 11.03
C ARG A 147 3.72 5.95 11.83
N LYS A 148 2.72 5.71 12.68
CA LYS A 148 2.61 4.49 13.49
C LYS A 148 2.37 3.25 12.63
N GLN A 149 1.52 3.34 11.62
CA GLN A 149 1.16 2.17 10.82
C GLN A 149 2.28 1.79 9.85
N THR A 150 2.98 2.76 9.24
CA THR A 150 4.12 2.45 8.36
C THR A 150 5.32 1.91 9.13
N LEU A 151 5.61 2.42 10.34
CA LEU A 151 6.68 1.85 11.16
C LEU A 151 6.33 0.42 11.63
N ARG A 152 5.04 0.16 11.90
CA ARG A 152 4.56 -1.15 12.36
C ARG A 152 4.64 -2.20 11.26
N THR A 153 4.45 -1.83 10.00
CA THR A 153 4.35 -2.77 8.88
C THR A 153 5.57 -2.73 7.95
N PHE A 154 5.73 -1.65 7.17
CA PHE A 154 6.76 -1.56 6.12
C PHE A 154 8.06 -0.88 6.58
N SER A 155 8.57 -1.29 7.73
CA SER A 155 9.88 -0.88 8.27
C SER A 155 10.85 -2.07 8.35
N ALA A 156 12.08 -1.85 8.80
CA ALA A 156 13.06 -2.93 8.94
C ALA A 156 12.64 -4.02 9.93
N GLY A 157 11.85 -3.66 10.96
CA GLY A 157 11.34 -4.59 11.98
C GLY A 157 9.83 -4.65 12.04
N GLY A 158 9.15 -4.19 10.97
CA GLY A 158 7.70 -4.27 10.89
C GLY A 158 7.23 -5.71 10.61
N VAL A 159 5.95 -5.93 10.86
CA VAL A 159 5.27 -7.23 10.74
C VAL A 159 4.91 -7.61 9.31
#